data_AF-A0A1M6DMQ9-F1
#
_entry.id   AF-A0A1M6DMQ9-F1
#
_cell.length_a   1.000
_cell.length_b   1.000
_cell.length_c   1.000
_cell.angle_alpha   90.00
_cell.angle_beta   90.00
_cell.angle_gamma   90.00
#
_symmetry.space_group_name_H-M   'P 1'
#
loop_
_entity.id
_entity.type
_entity.pdbx_description
1 polymer ?
#
loop_
_entity_poly.entity_id
_entity_poly.type
_entity_poly.pdbx_seq_one_letter_code
_entity_poly.pdbx_strand_id
1 'polypeptide(L)'
;MGKKYSLDTLQKFLDKYKCFEELGFNEFHINVYYLEWQGNKGNIIFNDFLWSLFNKAIDLNGDYFSSTGDEYGFYFNNYLIYSNMARFRSEEGANKKVINKFIKLAQDASYQRDVCNLNENLEYQVVIISGGCCGYCDSLNNTKYDLDYYNRKPRLDVTKCTRETGCNCCTSIIVKRDKNGRIMRK
;
A
#
# COMPACT_ATOMS: atom_id res chain seq x y z
N MET A 1 -21.90 8.64 10.30
CA MET A 1 -21.20 7.61 9.50
C MET A 1 -22.21 6.52 9.15
N GLY A 2 -22.51 6.33 7.87
CA GLY A 2 -23.49 5.32 7.43
C GLY A 2 -22.87 3.92 7.37
N LYS A 3 -23.62 2.90 7.78
CA LYS A 3 -23.25 1.48 7.62
C LYS A 3 -23.21 1.14 6.12
N LYS A 4 -22.03 1.30 5.49
CA LYS A 4 -21.86 1.08 4.05
C LYS A 4 -21.91 -0.40 3.67
N TYR A 5 -21.55 -1.27 4.61
CA TYR A 5 -21.51 -2.71 4.41
C TYR A 5 -22.28 -3.44 5.51
N SER A 6 -22.87 -4.57 5.12
CA SER A 6 -23.49 -5.61 5.94
C SER A 6 -23.06 -7.00 5.46
N LEU A 7 -23.44 -8.05 6.19
CA LEU A 7 -23.17 -9.43 5.81
C LEU A 7 -23.66 -9.75 4.39
N ASP A 8 -24.86 -9.28 4.02
CA ASP A 8 -25.45 -9.44 2.67
C ASP A 8 -24.65 -8.75 1.56
N THR A 9 -23.73 -7.86 1.92
CA THR A 9 -22.85 -7.15 0.98
C THR A 9 -21.40 -7.58 1.07
N LEU A 10 -21.09 -8.65 1.82
CA LEU A 10 -19.73 -9.15 1.98
C LEU A 10 -19.08 -9.46 0.64
N GLN A 11 -19.78 -10.16 -0.26
CA GLN A 11 -19.25 -10.45 -1.60
C GLN A 11 -18.90 -9.17 -2.37
N LYS A 12 -19.77 -8.14 -2.33
CA LYS A 12 -19.49 -6.84 -2.95
C LYS A 12 -18.27 -6.15 -2.35
N PHE A 13 -18.01 -6.37 -1.07
CA PHE A 13 -16.79 -5.88 -0.42
C PHE A 13 -15.57 -6.64 -0.97
N LEU A 14 -15.61 -7.96 -1.05
CA LEU A 14 -14.51 -8.78 -1.57
C LEU A 14 -14.19 -8.47 -3.03
N ASP A 15 -15.22 -8.37 -3.89
CA ASP A 15 -15.08 -8.02 -5.31
C ASP A 15 -14.39 -6.66 -5.51
N LYS A 16 -14.63 -5.75 -4.56
CA LYS A 16 -14.10 -4.39 -4.58
C LYS A 16 -12.66 -4.31 -4.03
N TYR A 17 -12.36 -5.12 -3.02
CA TYR A 17 -11.07 -5.17 -2.34
C TYR A 17 -10.33 -6.47 -2.74
N LYS A 18 -10.00 -6.57 -4.04
CA LYS A 18 -9.39 -7.75 -4.67
C LYS A 18 -8.10 -8.26 -4.02
N CYS A 19 -7.46 -7.45 -3.17
CA CYS A 19 -6.30 -7.90 -2.40
C CYS A 19 -6.59 -9.16 -1.57
N PHE A 20 -7.83 -9.37 -1.12
CA PHE A 20 -8.19 -10.59 -0.40
C PHE A 20 -8.08 -11.84 -1.28
N GLU A 21 -8.61 -11.77 -2.51
CA GLU A 21 -8.50 -12.86 -3.49
C GLU A 21 -7.04 -13.14 -3.86
N GLU A 22 -6.27 -12.08 -4.15
CA GLU A 22 -4.84 -12.18 -4.49
C GLU A 22 -3.99 -12.78 -3.36
N LEU A 23 -4.46 -12.70 -2.11
CA LEU A 23 -3.83 -13.27 -0.93
C LEU A 23 -4.37 -14.65 -0.53
N GLY A 24 -5.22 -15.26 -1.36
CA GLY A 24 -5.77 -16.59 -1.09
C GLY A 24 -6.88 -16.62 -0.04
N PHE A 25 -7.46 -15.47 0.32
CA PHE A 25 -8.74 -15.48 1.03
C PHE A 25 -9.82 -15.90 0.05
N ASN A 26 -10.39 -17.07 0.30
CA ASN A 26 -11.63 -17.48 -0.31
C ASN A 26 -12.79 -17.23 0.67
N GLU A 27 -14.01 -17.33 0.16
CA GLU A 27 -15.24 -17.12 0.95
C GLU A 27 -15.29 -18.02 2.19
N PHE A 28 -14.79 -19.27 2.07
CA PHE A 28 -14.74 -20.21 3.19
C PHE A 28 -13.85 -19.69 4.34
N HIS A 29 -12.61 -19.26 4.05
CA HIS A 29 -11.70 -18.71 5.05
C HIS A 29 -12.29 -17.48 5.76
N ILE A 30 -12.97 -16.62 4.99
CA ILE A 30 -13.58 -15.39 5.53
C ILE A 30 -14.78 -15.73 6.41
N ASN A 31 -15.63 -16.68 5.99
CA ASN A 31 -16.78 -17.11 6.78
C ASN A 31 -16.37 -17.79 8.09
N VAL A 32 -15.34 -18.64 8.07
CA VAL A 32 -14.77 -19.24 9.28
C VAL A 32 -14.27 -18.14 10.22
N TYR A 33 -13.48 -17.20 9.70
CA TYR A 33 -12.96 -16.09 10.50
C TYR A 33 -14.07 -15.19 11.04
N TYR A 34 -15.14 -14.96 10.27
CA TYR A 34 -16.32 -14.21 10.72
C TYR A 34 -16.99 -14.88 11.92
N LEU A 35 -17.21 -16.20 11.86
CA LEU A 35 -17.84 -16.96 12.94
C LEU A 35 -16.99 -16.93 14.21
N GLU A 36 -15.68 -17.14 14.09
CA GLU A 36 -14.73 -17.03 15.21
C GLU A 36 -14.74 -15.64 15.83
N TRP A 37 -14.76 -14.61 14.99
CA TRP A 37 -14.76 -13.23 15.42
C TRP A 37 -16.10 -12.84 16.08
N GLN A 38 -17.21 -13.38 15.58
CA GLN A 38 -18.55 -13.18 16.14
C GLN A 38 -18.70 -13.79 17.54
N GLY A 39 -18.23 -15.03 17.73
CA GLY A 39 -18.30 -15.75 19.02
C GLY A 39 -17.55 -15.07 20.16
N ASN A 40 -16.53 -14.27 19.85
CA ASN A 40 -15.66 -13.63 20.83
C ASN A 40 -16.08 -12.22 21.29
N LYS A 41 -17.02 -11.54 20.59
CA LYS A 41 -17.24 -10.09 20.80
C LYS A 41 -18.66 -9.63 21.16
N GLY A 42 -19.68 -10.50 21.11
CA GLY A 42 -21.03 -10.25 21.67
C GLY A 42 -21.87 -9.18 20.97
N ASN A 43 -21.38 -7.94 20.84
CA ASN A 43 -22.01 -6.80 20.16
C ASN A 43 -21.03 -6.20 19.16
N ILE A 44 -21.35 -6.29 17.87
CA ILE A 44 -20.35 -6.17 16.82
C ILE A 44 -20.77 -5.17 15.75
N ILE A 45 -19.85 -4.27 15.41
CA ILE A 45 -19.96 -3.41 14.23
C ILE A 45 -19.33 -4.15 13.06
N PHE A 46 -20.11 -4.47 12.03
CA PHE A 46 -19.64 -5.20 10.85
C PHE A 46 -18.43 -4.56 10.16
N ASN A 47 -18.30 -3.23 10.21
CA ASN A 47 -17.11 -2.54 9.72
C ASN A 47 -15.82 -2.94 10.47
N ASP A 48 -15.90 -3.21 11.79
CA ASP A 48 -14.73 -3.64 12.56
C ASP A 48 -14.26 -5.04 12.12
N PHE A 49 -15.19 -5.89 11.69
CA PHE A 49 -14.85 -7.16 11.04
C PHE A 49 -14.16 -6.94 9.70
N LEU A 50 -14.72 -6.10 8.84
CA LEU A 50 -14.09 -5.79 7.55
C LEU A 50 -12.70 -5.18 7.72
N TRP A 51 -12.50 -4.39 8.78
CA TRP A 51 -11.19 -3.90 9.17
C TRP A 51 -10.26 -5.02 9.65
N SER A 52 -10.76 -5.97 10.46
CA SER A 52 -9.95 -7.09 10.94
C SER A 52 -9.46 -8.00 9.82
N LEU A 53 -10.21 -8.11 8.72
CA LEU A 53 -9.75 -8.83 7.52
C LEU A 53 -8.43 -8.26 6.98
N PHE A 54 -8.26 -6.94 6.92
CA PHE A 54 -6.98 -6.35 6.49
C PHE A 54 -5.83 -6.71 7.43
N ASN A 55 -6.05 -6.69 8.75
CA ASN A 55 -5.01 -7.07 9.71
C ASN A 55 -4.66 -8.56 9.57
N LYS A 56 -5.67 -9.41 9.41
CA LYS A 56 -5.46 -10.84 9.15
C LYS A 56 -4.68 -11.07 7.86
N ALA A 57 -4.92 -10.26 6.83
CA ALA A 57 -4.16 -10.30 5.57
C ALA A 57 -2.68 -9.91 5.75
N ILE A 58 -2.39 -8.93 6.61
CA ILE A 58 -1.00 -8.58 6.98
C ILE A 58 -0.33 -9.76 7.67
N ASP A 59 -1.00 -10.38 8.64
CA ASP A 59 -0.45 -11.52 9.40
C ASP A 59 -0.14 -12.70 8.46
N LEU A 60 -1.09 -13.08 7.60
CA LEU A 60 -0.89 -14.17 6.64
C LEU A 60 0.25 -13.90 5.66
N ASN A 61 0.40 -12.65 5.20
CA ASN A 61 1.53 -12.28 4.34
C ASN A 61 2.87 -12.37 5.10
N GLY A 62 2.88 -12.02 6.39
CA GLY A 62 4.05 -12.19 7.26
C GLY A 62 4.41 -13.65 7.50
N ASP A 63 3.42 -14.52 7.74
CA ASP A 63 3.62 -15.97 7.89
C ASP A 63 4.13 -16.60 6.59
N TYR A 64 3.58 -16.20 5.44
CA TYR A 64 4.04 -16.63 4.13
C TYR A 64 5.48 -16.21 3.86
N PHE A 65 5.84 -14.95 4.13
CA PHE A 65 7.22 -14.50 4.01
C PHE A 65 8.16 -15.27 4.95
N SER A 66 7.75 -15.50 6.20
CA SER A 66 8.56 -16.24 7.17
C SER A 66 8.84 -17.68 6.74
N SER A 67 7.94 -18.28 5.96
CA SER A 67 8.11 -19.66 5.45
C SER A 67 8.83 -19.75 4.11
N THR A 68 8.72 -18.74 3.24
CA THR A 68 9.23 -18.80 1.87
C THR A 68 10.46 -17.92 1.61
N GLY A 69 10.63 -16.84 2.37
CA GLY A 69 11.63 -15.80 2.12
C GLY A 69 11.38 -14.95 0.87
N ASP A 70 10.19 -15.04 0.24
CA ASP A 70 9.86 -14.25 -0.96
C ASP A 70 9.65 -12.76 -0.62
N GLU A 71 10.75 -12.01 -0.63
CA GLU A 71 10.76 -10.59 -0.28
C GLU A 71 9.98 -9.73 -1.30
N TYR A 72 10.07 -10.06 -2.59
CA TYR A 72 9.32 -9.35 -3.63
C TYR A 72 7.81 -9.54 -3.42
N GLY A 73 7.36 -10.79 -3.25
CA GLY A 73 5.96 -11.12 -2.98
C GLY A 73 5.45 -10.46 -1.72
N PHE A 74 6.24 -10.47 -0.64
CA PHE A 74 5.91 -9.82 0.62
C PHE A 74 5.62 -8.32 0.45
N TYR A 75 6.50 -7.59 -0.24
CA TYR A 75 6.31 -6.15 -0.46
C TYR A 75 5.21 -5.85 -1.48
N PHE A 76 5.04 -6.68 -2.52
CA PHE A 76 3.94 -6.56 -3.46
C PHE A 76 2.58 -6.69 -2.76
N ASN A 77 2.42 -7.72 -1.93
CA ASN A 77 1.22 -7.96 -1.13
C ASN A 77 0.94 -6.83 -0.14
N ASN A 78 1.96 -6.35 0.57
CA ASN A 78 1.83 -5.22 1.48
C ASN A 78 1.38 -3.94 0.77
N TYR A 79 1.90 -3.66 -0.43
CA TYR A 79 1.43 -2.53 -1.24
C TYR A 79 -0.08 -2.63 -1.52
N LEU A 80 -0.56 -3.80 -1.91
CA LEU A 80 -1.97 -4.04 -2.19
C LEU A 80 -2.83 -3.88 -0.94
N ILE A 81 -2.43 -4.50 0.18
CA ILE A 81 -3.15 -4.41 1.46
C ILE A 81 -3.25 -2.96 1.90
N TYR A 82 -2.13 -2.24 1.99
CA TYR A 82 -2.11 -0.87 2.50
C TYR A 82 -2.84 0.13 1.58
N SER A 83 -2.78 -0.06 0.26
CA SER A 83 -3.55 0.74 -0.69
C SER A 83 -5.06 0.54 -0.49
N ASN A 84 -5.49 -0.70 -0.28
CA ASN A 84 -6.89 -1.03 -0.01
C ASN A 84 -7.34 -0.57 1.38
N MET A 85 -6.48 -0.64 2.41
CA MET A 85 -6.75 -0.04 3.72
C MET A 85 -6.94 1.47 3.63
N ALA A 86 -6.09 2.19 2.87
CA ALA A 86 -6.23 3.63 2.65
C ALA A 86 -7.59 3.97 2.01
N ARG A 87 -7.97 3.22 0.98
CA ARG A 87 -9.28 3.35 0.31
C ARG A 87 -10.42 3.08 1.29
N PHE A 88 -10.36 1.99 2.05
CA PHE A 88 -11.38 1.63 3.02
C PHE A 88 -11.57 2.73 4.06
N ARG A 89 -10.49 3.23 4.67
CA ARG A 89 -10.53 4.34 5.62
C ARG A 89 -11.11 5.61 5.02
N SER A 90 -10.79 5.93 3.76
CA SER A 90 -11.38 7.08 3.07
C SER A 90 -12.89 6.92 2.90
N GLU A 91 -13.35 5.72 2.58
CA GLU A 91 -14.78 5.42 2.39
C GLU A 91 -15.59 5.44 3.69
N GLU A 92 -14.94 5.14 4.81
CA GLU A 92 -15.51 5.30 6.15
C GLU A 92 -15.58 6.78 6.60
N GLY A 93 -14.96 7.70 5.86
CA GLY A 93 -14.86 9.11 6.24
C GLY A 93 -13.79 9.37 7.30
N ALA A 94 -12.73 8.55 7.35
CA ALA A 94 -11.58 8.83 8.20
C ALA A 94 -10.89 10.13 7.77
N ASN A 95 -10.26 10.81 8.72
CA ASN A 95 -9.52 12.03 8.41
C ASN A 95 -8.27 11.75 7.55
N LYS A 96 -7.79 12.80 6.86
CA LYS A 96 -6.61 12.76 5.99
C LYS A 96 -5.37 12.16 6.65
N LYS A 97 -5.12 12.43 7.94
CA LYS A 97 -3.93 11.91 8.66
C LYS A 97 -3.95 10.39 8.72
N VAL A 98 -5.13 9.79 8.97
CA VAL A 98 -5.29 8.33 9.01
C VAL A 98 -5.14 7.73 7.61
N ILE A 99 -5.74 8.34 6.59
CA ILE A 99 -5.64 7.85 5.20
C ILE A 99 -4.18 7.89 4.73
N ASN A 100 -3.49 9.01 4.95
CA ASN A 100 -2.10 9.21 4.53
C ASN A 100 -1.12 8.24 5.22
N LYS A 101 -1.42 7.76 6.43
CA LYS A 101 -0.61 6.71 7.08
C LYS A 101 -0.54 5.45 6.20
N PHE A 102 -1.68 4.98 5.70
CA PHE A 102 -1.73 3.78 4.87
C PHE A 102 -1.20 4.02 3.46
N ILE A 103 -1.43 5.21 2.89
CA ILE A 103 -0.79 5.60 1.62
C ILE A 103 0.74 5.57 1.75
N LYS A 104 1.29 6.08 2.85
CA LYS A 104 2.74 6.06 3.10
C LYS A 104 3.27 4.62 3.16
N LEU A 105 2.60 3.75 3.91
CA LEU A 105 2.97 2.33 4.00
C LEU A 105 2.90 1.63 2.64
N ALA A 106 1.88 1.94 1.82
CA ALA A 106 1.77 1.41 0.47
C ALA A 106 2.92 1.89 -0.43
N GLN A 107 3.24 3.19 -0.41
CA GLN A 107 4.37 3.74 -1.17
C GLN A 107 5.70 3.12 -0.76
N ASP A 108 5.93 2.94 0.55
CA ASP A 108 7.15 2.33 1.06
C ASP A 108 7.25 0.87 0.63
N ALA A 109 6.16 0.10 0.70
CA ALA A 109 6.11 -1.27 0.20
C ALA A 109 6.34 -1.34 -1.32
N SER A 110 5.72 -0.47 -2.11
CA SER A 110 5.95 -0.41 -3.56
C SER A 110 7.41 -0.10 -3.89
N TYR A 111 8.03 0.81 -3.14
CA TYR A 111 9.44 1.15 -3.33
C TYR A 111 10.34 -0.04 -3.01
N GLN A 112 10.13 -0.72 -1.88
CA GLN A 112 10.94 -1.89 -1.52
C GLN A 112 10.77 -3.04 -2.52
N ARG A 113 9.54 -3.29 -2.98
CA ARG A 113 9.26 -4.23 -4.07
C ARG A 113 10.12 -3.93 -5.30
N ASP A 114 10.18 -2.67 -5.72
CA ASP A 114 10.94 -2.27 -6.91
C ASP A 114 12.46 -2.43 -6.68
N VAL A 115 12.94 -2.22 -5.44
CA VAL A 115 14.34 -2.45 -5.04
C VAL A 115 14.72 -3.92 -5.16
N CYS A 116 13.85 -4.86 -4.77
CA CYS A 116 14.11 -6.30 -4.86
C CYS A 116 14.41 -6.80 -6.29
N ASN A 117 13.95 -6.07 -7.32
CA ASN A 117 14.10 -6.46 -8.72
C ASN A 117 15.19 -5.68 -9.48
N LEU A 118 16.03 -4.92 -8.79
CA LEU A 118 17.06 -4.14 -9.46
C LEU A 118 18.19 -5.04 -9.98
N ASN A 119 18.66 -4.74 -11.19
CA ASN A 119 19.84 -5.38 -11.75
C ASN A 119 21.09 -4.82 -11.07
N GLU A 120 21.85 -5.68 -10.41
CA GLU A 120 23.02 -5.26 -9.64
C GLU A 120 24.08 -4.51 -10.45
N ASN A 121 24.14 -4.72 -11.78
CA ASN A 121 25.13 -4.12 -12.68
C ASN A 121 24.76 -2.71 -13.17
N LEU A 122 23.58 -2.20 -12.81
CA LEU A 122 23.09 -0.91 -13.25
C LEU A 122 23.09 0.11 -12.12
N GLU A 123 23.29 1.37 -12.48
CA GLU A 123 23.04 2.48 -11.59
C GLU A 123 21.60 2.97 -11.72
N TYR A 124 20.99 3.33 -10.59
CA TYR A 124 19.60 3.73 -10.50
C TYR A 124 19.42 4.96 -9.62
N GLN A 125 18.28 5.62 -9.79
CA GLN A 125 17.85 6.76 -9.00
C GLN A 125 16.33 6.69 -8.79
N VAL A 126 15.87 7.29 -7.70
CA VAL A 126 14.45 7.43 -7.39
C VAL A 126 13.95 8.74 -7.97
N VAL A 127 12.84 8.72 -8.70
CA VAL A 127 12.14 9.90 -9.17
C VAL A 127 10.79 10.03 -8.48
N ILE A 128 10.44 11.23 -8.02
CA ILE A 128 9.10 11.53 -7.51
C ILE A 128 8.20 11.90 -8.70
N ILE A 129 7.04 11.25 -8.79
CA ILE A 129 6.02 11.52 -9.79
C ILE A 129 4.83 12.18 -9.08
N SER A 130 4.58 13.45 -9.41
CA SER A 130 3.42 14.15 -8.87
C SER A 130 2.14 13.58 -9.47
N GLY A 131 1.15 13.35 -8.62
CA GLY A 131 -0.22 13.06 -9.05
C GLY A 131 -1.05 14.30 -9.36
N GLY A 132 -0.44 15.50 -9.42
CA GLY A 132 -1.12 16.78 -9.64
C GLY A 132 -2.02 17.20 -8.46
N CYS A 133 -1.71 16.73 -7.25
CA CYS A 133 -2.61 16.86 -6.11
C CYS A 133 -2.62 18.20 -5.40
N CYS A 134 -1.48 18.89 -5.37
CA CYS A 134 -1.30 20.18 -4.70
C CYS A 134 0.08 20.76 -5.02
N GLY A 135 0.29 22.04 -4.69
CA GLY A 135 1.57 22.72 -4.93
C GLY A 135 2.79 22.03 -4.30
N TYR A 136 2.64 21.36 -3.14
CA TYR A 136 3.72 20.55 -2.58
C TYR A 136 4.07 19.35 -3.49
N CYS A 137 3.05 18.60 -3.94
CA CYS A 137 3.23 17.49 -4.88
C CYS A 137 3.97 17.94 -6.14
N ASP A 138 3.53 19.06 -6.71
CA ASP A 138 4.05 19.58 -7.97
C ASP A 138 5.47 20.13 -7.84
N SER A 139 5.81 20.72 -6.68
CA SER A 139 7.17 21.19 -6.38
C SER A 139 8.22 20.07 -6.35
N LEU A 140 7.79 18.82 -6.14
CA LEU A 140 8.66 17.65 -6.11
C LEU A 140 8.68 16.87 -7.43
N ASN A 141 7.81 17.20 -8.38
CA ASN A 141 7.65 16.42 -9.60
C ASN A 141 8.98 16.32 -10.39
N ASN A 142 9.31 15.13 -10.87
CA ASN A 142 10.54 14.81 -11.58
C ASN A 142 11.84 15.06 -10.78
N THR A 143 11.76 15.33 -9.48
CA THR A 143 12.97 15.44 -8.65
C THR A 143 13.59 14.05 -8.50
N LYS A 144 14.90 13.97 -8.72
CA LYS A 144 15.68 12.73 -8.71
C LYS A 144 16.57 12.66 -7.48
N TYR A 145 16.67 11.47 -6.90
CA TYR A 145 17.49 11.20 -5.72
C TYR A 145 18.26 9.89 -5.91
N ASP A 146 19.47 9.82 -5.37
CA ASP A 146 20.18 8.54 -5.27
C ASP A 146 19.41 7.57 -4.37
N LEU A 147 19.46 6.27 -4.69
CA LEU A 147 18.82 5.21 -3.90
C LEU A 147 19.26 5.22 -2.44
N ASP A 148 20.58 5.25 -2.18
CA ASP A 148 21.12 5.26 -0.81
C ASP A 148 20.71 6.49 -0.02
N TYR A 149 20.51 7.61 -0.70
CA TYR A 149 20.00 8.82 -0.09
C TYR A 149 18.52 8.68 0.25
N TYR A 150 17.72 8.19 -0.69
CA TYR A 150 16.29 8.01 -0.53
C TYR A 150 15.95 7.00 0.58
N ASN A 151 16.71 5.90 0.66
CA ASN A 151 16.62 4.89 1.73
C ASN A 151 16.80 5.49 3.13
N ARG A 152 17.73 6.42 3.30
CA ARG A 152 18.02 7.06 4.60
C ARG A 152 17.06 8.18 4.93
N LYS A 153 16.53 8.87 3.93
CA LYS A 153 15.66 10.04 4.12
C LYS A 153 14.62 10.15 3.00
N PRO A 154 13.48 9.46 3.12
CA PRO A 154 12.39 9.57 2.16
C PRO A 154 11.94 11.03 2.02
N ARG A 155 11.89 11.53 0.78
CA ARG A 155 11.59 12.95 0.50
C ARG A 155 10.13 13.23 0.15
N LEU A 156 9.39 12.20 -0.23
CA LEU A 156 7.93 12.30 -0.37
C LEU A 156 7.28 12.18 1.01
N ASP A 157 6.93 13.33 1.58
CA ASP A 157 6.21 13.46 2.83
C ASP A 157 4.72 13.68 2.54
N VAL A 158 3.97 12.58 2.51
CA VAL A 158 2.53 12.61 2.22
C VAL A 158 1.73 13.47 3.21
N THR A 159 2.27 13.77 4.40
CA THR A 159 1.59 14.62 5.39
C THR A 159 1.49 16.08 4.94
N LYS A 160 2.40 16.53 4.06
CA LYS A 160 2.40 17.86 3.45
C LYS A 160 1.43 17.98 2.27
N CYS A 161 0.85 16.89 1.80
CA CYS A 161 -0.17 16.92 0.77
C CYS A 161 -1.45 17.59 1.30
N THR A 162 -2.00 18.55 0.55
CA THR A 162 -3.23 19.25 0.94
C THR A 162 -4.50 18.57 0.47
N ARG A 163 -4.42 17.59 -0.46
CA ARG A 163 -5.57 16.82 -0.95
C ARG A 163 -6.28 16.08 0.19
N GLU A 164 -7.59 16.28 0.30
CA GLU A 164 -8.40 15.76 1.42
C GLU A 164 -8.53 14.23 1.40
N THR A 165 -8.63 13.64 0.20
CA THR A 165 -8.77 12.18 0.02
C THR A 165 -7.44 11.44 0.11
N GLY A 166 -6.38 12.10 0.59
CA GLY A 166 -5.03 11.55 0.67
C GLY A 166 -4.16 11.82 -0.57
N CYS A 167 -2.84 11.64 -0.40
CA CYS A 167 -1.84 11.91 -1.43
C CYS A 167 -1.86 10.84 -2.54
N ASN A 168 -1.79 11.24 -3.81
CA ASN A 168 -1.65 10.32 -4.96
C ASN A 168 -0.29 10.45 -5.68
N CYS A 169 0.69 11.13 -5.09
CA CYS A 169 2.06 11.06 -5.59
C CYS A 169 2.60 9.65 -5.44
N CYS A 170 3.55 9.29 -6.28
CA CYS A 170 4.29 8.06 -6.15
C CYS A 170 5.77 8.31 -6.40
N THR A 171 6.56 7.27 -6.18
CA THR A 171 7.96 7.22 -6.59
C THR A 171 8.13 6.11 -7.60
N SER A 172 9.11 6.29 -8.47
CA SER A 172 9.56 5.25 -9.40
C SER A 172 11.08 5.15 -9.35
N ILE A 173 11.60 3.95 -9.57
CA ILE A 173 13.03 3.72 -9.73
C ILE A 173 13.35 3.72 -11.22
N ILE A 174 14.26 4.59 -11.63
CA ILE A 174 14.70 4.70 -13.02
C ILE A 174 16.19 4.46 -13.13
N VAL A 175 16.62 3.86 -14.24
CA VAL A 175 18.04 3.67 -14.55
C VAL A 175 18.71 5.03 -14.80
N LYS A 176 19.89 5.26 -14.22
CA LYS A 176 20.68 6.47 -14.48
C LYS A 176 21.19 6.47 -15.92
N ARG A 177 21.25 7.66 -16.50
CA ARG A 177 21.80 7.87 -17.85
C ARG A 177 22.89 8.94 -17.80
N ASP A 178 23.94 8.73 -18.58
CA ASP A 178 25.01 9.70 -18.76
C ASP A 178 24.52 10.93 -19.54
N LYS A 179 25.40 11.91 -19.72
CA LYS A 179 25.12 13.13 -20.51
C LYS A 179 24.74 12.87 -21.97
N ASN A 180 25.04 11.68 -22.51
CA ASN A 180 24.72 11.25 -23.87
C ASN A 180 23.47 10.36 -23.91
N GLY A 181 22.77 10.18 -22.78
CA GLY A 181 21.58 9.34 -22.68
C GLY A 181 21.86 7.83 -22.58
N ARG A 182 23.11 7.41 -22.42
CA ARG A 182 23.50 5.99 -22.30
C ARG A 182 23.27 5.50 -20.88
N ILE A 183 22.83 4.24 -20.75
CA ILE A 183 22.62 3.60 -19.45
C ILE A 183 23.95 3.51 -18.68
N MET A 184 23.94 3.94 -17.43
CA MET A 184 25.09 3.85 -16.53
C MET A 184 25.14 2.47 -15.85
N ARG A 185 26.33 1.90 -15.79
CA ARG A 185 26.65 0.63 -15.14
C ARG A 185 27.54 0.91 -13.92
N LYS A 186 27.47 0.05 -12.92
CA LYS A 186 28.37 0.12 -11.75
C LYS A 186 29.81 -0.28 -12.12
#